data_AF-A0A7S0XJD0-F1
#
_entry.id   AF-A0A7S0XJD0-F1
#
_cell.length_a   1.000
_cell.length_b   1.000
_cell.length_c   1.000
_cell.angle_alpha   90.00
_cell.angle_beta   90.00
_cell.angle_gamma   90.00
#
_symmetry.space_group_name_H-M   'P 1'
#
loop_
_entity.id
_entity.type
_entity.pdbx_description
1 polymer ?
#
loop_
_entity_poly.entity_id
_entity_poly.type
_entity_poly.pdbx_seq_one_letter_code
_entity_poly.pdbx_strand_id
1 'polypeptide(L)'
;AKVGTGACFSKELEKLENMPVALKERAPLLRTALDQIPSHAKESGVQSKEDLSLRFRATVKEARKASLVRSDAGTVWHYLLSALIYRLRIPYDDDTLAPGSSVDSRLCRAENYMKRARVEDAVRELSELEGVPRSIVSDWLEQARSYLVVKRA
;
A
#
# COMPACT_ATOMS: atom_id res chain seq x y z
N ALA A 1 -22.55 -1.09 -13.65
CA ALA A 1 -21.55 -0.12 -13.14
C ALA A 1 -20.31 -0.89 -12.71
N LYS A 2 -19.17 -0.72 -13.39
CA LYS A 2 -17.92 -1.38 -13.02
C LYS A 2 -17.33 -0.66 -11.80
N VAL A 3 -17.64 -1.17 -10.62
CA VAL A 3 -16.94 -0.80 -9.38
C VAL A 3 -15.67 -1.64 -9.36
N GLY A 4 -14.49 -1.01 -9.41
CA GLY A 4 -13.22 -1.73 -9.24
C GLY A 4 -12.15 -1.52 -10.29
N THR A 5 -12.07 -0.35 -10.96
CA THR A 5 -10.92 -0.09 -11.86
C THR A 5 -10.07 1.10 -11.46
N GLY A 6 -10.38 1.82 -10.37
CA GLY A 6 -9.66 3.06 -10.04
C GLY A 6 -9.56 3.96 -11.28
N ALA A 7 -10.68 4.23 -11.96
CA ALA A 7 -10.62 5.04 -13.18
C ALA A 7 -10.12 6.45 -12.82
N CYS A 8 -9.23 6.98 -13.66
CA CYS A 8 -8.78 8.36 -13.60
C CYS A 8 -9.98 9.31 -13.65
N PHE A 9 -10.07 10.25 -12.70
CA PHE A 9 -11.14 11.27 -12.66
C PHE A 9 -10.59 12.69 -12.90
N SER A 10 -9.36 12.82 -13.39
CA SER A 10 -8.72 14.11 -13.70
C SER A 10 -9.59 15.00 -14.60
N LYS A 11 -10.24 14.43 -15.61
CA LYS A 11 -11.15 15.15 -16.52
C LYS A 11 -12.39 15.71 -15.84
N GLU A 12 -12.92 15.03 -14.83
CA GLU A 12 -14.05 15.53 -14.04
C GLU A 12 -13.58 16.59 -13.03
N LEU A 13 -12.37 16.43 -12.49
CA LEU A 13 -11.75 17.41 -11.61
C LEU A 13 -11.47 18.73 -12.34
N GLU A 14 -10.97 18.64 -13.57
CA GLU A 14 -10.71 19.78 -14.45
C GLU A 14 -11.99 20.56 -14.77
N LYS A 15 -13.14 19.87 -14.95
CA LYS A 15 -14.44 20.53 -15.10
C LYS A 15 -14.87 21.28 -13.84
N LEU A 16 -14.63 20.70 -12.66
CA LEU A 16 -14.92 21.35 -11.38
C LEU A 16 -13.98 22.54 -11.12
N GLU A 17 -12.73 22.44 -11.57
CA GLU A 17 -11.75 23.52 -11.50
C GLU A 17 -12.07 24.66 -12.49
N ASN A 18 -12.66 24.36 -13.65
CA ASN A 18 -13.05 25.36 -14.62
C ASN A 18 -14.48 25.90 -14.43
N MET A 19 -15.18 25.51 -13.36
CA MET A 19 -16.52 26.01 -13.04
C MET A 19 -16.49 27.51 -12.70
N PRO A 20 -17.48 28.32 -13.14
CA PRO A 20 -17.49 29.76 -12.93
C PRO A 20 -17.27 30.16 -11.47
N VAL A 21 -16.40 31.17 -11.29
CA VAL A 21 -15.92 31.69 -10.00
C VAL A 21 -17.04 32.02 -9.01
N ALA A 22 -18.22 32.40 -9.52
CA ALA A 22 -19.42 32.70 -8.71
C ALA A 22 -19.93 31.52 -7.85
N LEU A 23 -19.67 30.27 -8.25
CA LEU A 23 -19.99 29.08 -7.44
C LEU A 23 -18.85 28.67 -6.51
N LYS A 24 -17.60 28.97 -6.90
CA LYS A 24 -16.40 28.74 -6.07
C LYS A 24 -16.36 29.66 -4.84
N GLU A 25 -16.78 30.91 -4.96
CA GLU A 25 -16.84 31.84 -3.82
C GLU A 25 -17.91 31.48 -2.80
N ARG A 26 -18.98 30.79 -3.23
CA ARG A 26 -20.06 30.31 -2.35
C ARG A 26 -19.71 29.03 -1.59
N ALA A 27 -18.57 28.40 -1.87
CA ALA A 27 -18.16 27.15 -1.25
C ALA A 27 -16.66 27.15 -0.91
N PRO A 28 -16.23 27.88 0.13
CA PRO A 28 -14.83 27.88 0.59
C PRO A 28 -14.34 26.46 0.94
N LEU A 29 -15.24 25.60 1.43
CA LEU A 29 -14.96 24.20 1.74
C LEU A 29 -14.59 23.36 0.49
N LEU A 30 -15.11 23.72 -0.69
CA LEU A 30 -14.82 23.03 -1.94
C LEU A 30 -13.36 23.21 -2.36
N ARG A 31 -12.78 24.41 -2.16
CA ARG A 31 -11.35 24.66 -2.41
C ARG A 31 -10.46 23.84 -1.47
N THR A 32 -10.75 23.89 -0.17
CA THR A 32 -9.98 23.13 0.83
C THR A 32 -10.05 21.62 0.57
N ALA A 33 -11.21 21.09 0.19
CA ALA A 33 -11.37 19.68 -0.15
C ALA A 33 -10.59 19.31 -1.44
N LEU A 34 -10.58 20.17 -2.47
CA LEU A 34 -9.83 19.93 -3.71
C LEU A 34 -8.31 19.91 -3.52
N ASP A 35 -7.78 20.76 -2.64
CA ASP A 35 -6.36 20.80 -2.27
C ASP A 35 -5.94 19.56 -1.46
N GLN A 36 -6.86 18.96 -0.70
CA GLN A 36 -6.61 17.76 0.07
C GLN A 36 -6.54 16.48 -0.78
N ILE A 37 -6.96 16.52 -2.04
CA ILE A 37 -6.90 15.36 -2.94
C ILE A 37 -5.45 15.18 -3.45
N PRO A 38 -4.79 14.05 -3.15
CA PRO A 38 -3.43 13.80 -3.61
C PRO A 38 -3.35 13.62 -5.14
N SER A 39 -2.26 14.12 -5.73
CA SER A 39 -2.06 14.19 -7.19
C SER A 39 -2.21 12.83 -7.89
N HIS A 40 -1.65 11.77 -7.30
CA HIS A 40 -1.74 10.43 -7.87
C HIS A 40 -3.18 9.88 -7.88
N ALA A 41 -4.02 10.23 -6.90
CA ALA A 41 -5.42 9.80 -6.88
C ALA A 41 -6.21 10.41 -8.05
N LYS A 42 -5.83 11.62 -8.50
CA LYS A 42 -6.44 12.30 -9.67
C LYS A 42 -6.12 11.55 -10.96
N GLU A 43 -4.88 11.07 -11.10
CA GLU A 43 -4.36 10.45 -12.32
C GLU A 43 -4.66 8.94 -12.41
N SER A 44 -4.46 8.19 -11.33
CA SER A 44 -4.60 6.72 -11.34
C SER A 44 -5.91 6.22 -10.75
N GLY A 45 -6.79 7.12 -10.30
CA GLY A 45 -7.95 6.79 -9.50
C GLY A 45 -7.61 6.11 -8.17
N VAL A 46 -8.64 5.85 -7.37
CA VAL A 46 -8.49 5.18 -6.07
C VAL A 46 -8.80 3.71 -6.26
N GLN A 47 -7.84 2.85 -5.96
CA GLN A 47 -8.01 1.40 -6.10
C GLN A 47 -8.99 0.85 -5.05
N SER A 48 -9.76 -0.17 -5.42
CA SER A 48 -10.55 -0.91 -4.43
C SER A 48 -9.62 -1.69 -3.50
N LYS A 49 -10.13 -2.09 -2.33
CA LYS A 49 -9.36 -2.90 -1.37
C LYS A 49 -8.94 -4.24 -1.99
N GLU A 50 -9.81 -4.81 -2.81
CA GLU A 50 -9.60 -6.07 -3.52
C GLU A 50 -8.46 -5.94 -4.54
N ASP A 51 -8.46 -4.87 -5.33
CA ASP A 51 -7.38 -4.58 -6.30
C ASP A 51 -6.06 -4.33 -5.59
N LEU A 52 -6.08 -3.56 -4.49
CA LEU A 52 -4.92 -3.28 -3.67
C LEU A 52 -4.31 -4.58 -3.11
N SER A 53 -5.17 -5.52 -2.70
CA SER A 53 -4.76 -6.83 -2.19
C SER A 53 -4.19 -7.74 -3.29
N LEU A 54 -4.75 -7.70 -4.49
CA LEU A 54 -4.23 -8.44 -5.64
C LEU A 54 -2.84 -7.96 -6.03
N ARG A 55 -2.64 -6.65 -6.16
CA ARG A 55 -1.34 -6.05 -6.47
C ARG A 55 -0.31 -6.31 -5.39
N PHE A 56 -0.70 -6.17 -4.13
CA PHE A 56 0.17 -6.43 -2.98
C PHE A 56 0.87 -7.79 -3.08
N ARG A 57 0.13 -8.84 -3.45
CA ARG A 57 0.69 -10.20 -3.58
C ARG A 57 1.79 -10.31 -4.63
N ALA A 58 1.65 -9.61 -5.75
CA ALA A 58 2.69 -9.58 -6.79
C ALA A 58 3.92 -8.80 -6.30
N THR A 59 3.70 -7.61 -5.75
CA THR A 59 4.75 -6.71 -5.24
C THR A 59 5.58 -7.35 -4.14
N VAL A 60 4.95 -8.02 -3.17
CA VAL A 60 5.68 -8.71 -2.08
C VAL A 60 6.51 -9.87 -2.59
N LYS A 61 6.02 -10.62 -3.60
CA LYS A 61 6.78 -11.71 -4.22
C LYS A 61 8.04 -11.19 -4.90
N GLU A 62 7.96 -10.04 -5.55
CA GLU A 62 9.10 -9.38 -6.20
C GLU A 62 10.09 -8.79 -5.18
N ALA A 63 9.58 -8.11 -4.15
CA ALA A 63 10.40 -7.58 -3.06
C ALA A 63 11.16 -8.70 -2.32
N ARG A 64 10.51 -9.84 -2.08
CA ARG A 64 11.14 -11.02 -1.47
C ARG A 64 12.24 -11.57 -2.37
N LYS A 65 12.01 -11.70 -3.67
CA LYS A 65 13.06 -12.13 -4.63
C LYS A 65 14.26 -11.17 -4.63
N ALA A 66 14.01 -9.86 -4.66
CA ALA A 66 15.06 -8.86 -4.64
C ALA A 66 15.87 -8.87 -3.34
N SER A 67 15.23 -9.18 -2.21
CA SER A 67 15.91 -9.35 -0.93
C SER A 67 16.87 -10.54 -0.94
N LEU A 68 16.51 -11.65 -1.58
CA LEU A 68 17.33 -12.87 -1.62
C LEU A 68 18.62 -12.67 -2.41
N VAL A 69 18.60 -11.80 -3.42
CA VAL A 69 19.77 -11.50 -4.27
C VAL A 69 20.85 -10.71 -3.51
N ARG A 70 20.48 -10.02 -2.42
CA ARG A 70 21.40 -9.19 -1.60
C ARG A 70 21.82 -9.85 -0.28
N SER A 71 21.20 -10.95 0.11
CA SER A 71 21.41 -11.59 1.41
C SER A 71 22.49 -12.67 1.33
N ASP A 72 23.74 -12.26 1.14
CA ASP A 72 24.93 -13.10 1.08
C ASP A 72 25.94 -12.80 2.21
N ALA A 73 25.51 -12.69 3.48
CA ALA A 73 26.40 -12.85 4.63
C ALA A 73 25.65 -13.10 5.96
N GLY A 74 25.65 -14.35 6.45
CA GLY A 74 25.58 -14.64 7.90
C GLY A 74 24.23 -14.86 8.60
N THR A 75 23.12 -14.20 8.21
CA THR A 75 21.87 -14.20 9.01
C THR A 75 20.77 -15.13 8.48
N VAL A 76 21.06 -15.94 7.46
CA VAL A 76 20.06 -16.66 6.63
C VAL A 76 19.29 -17.75 7.41
N TRP A 77 19.87 -18.34 8.45
CA TRP A 77 19.28 -19.48 9.18
C TRP A 77 17.98 -19.14 9.92
N HIS A 78 17.90 -17.99 10.59
CA HIS A 78 16.66 -17.54 11.24
C HIS A 78 15.56 -17.25 10.21
N TYR A 79 15.91 -16.71 9.04
CA TYR A 79 14.96 -16.41 7.97
C TYR A 79 14.44 -17.66 7.28
N LEU A 80 15.28 -18.68 7.09
CA LEU A 80 14.83 -19.97 6.55
C LEU A 80 13.86 -20.66 7.51
N LEU A 81 14.11 -20.57 8.83
CA LEU A 81 13.22 -21.13 9.84
C LEU A 81 11.87 -20.39 9.87
N SER A 82 11.87 -19.06 9.87
CA SER A 82 10.63 -18.26 9.78
C SER A 82 9.86 -18.49 8.48
N ALA A 83 10.55 -18.55 7.34
CA ALA A 83 9.95 -18.85 6.06
C ALA A 83 9.37 -20.28 6.00
N LEU A 84 10.00 -21.24 6.67
CA LEU A 84 9.51 -22.61 6.79
C LEU A 84 8.24 -22.66 7.65
N ILE A 85 8.23 -21.99 8.81
CA ILE A 85 7.05 -21.87 9.69
C ILE A 85 5.88 -21.21 8.94
N TYR A 86 6.14 -20.14 8.19
CA TYR A 86 5.13 -19.47 7.35
C TYR A 86 4.60 -20.38 6.23
N ARG A 87 5.50 -21.10 5.54
CA ARG A 87 5.14 -22.03 4.47
C ARG A 87 4.35 -23.24 4.99
N LEU A 88 4.57 -23.64 6.25
CA LEU A 88 3.76 -24.66 6.95
C LEU A 88 2.36 -24.17 7.36
N ARG A 89 2.00 -22.90 7.08
CA ARG A 89 0.63 -22.38 7.16
C ARG A 89 -0.03 -22.62 8.52
N ILE A 90 0.74 -22.57 9.62
CA ILE A 90 0.18 -22.59 10.97
C ILE A 90 -0.43 -21.20 11.20
N PRO A 91 -1.76 -21.06 11.29
CA PRO A 91 -2.37 -19.78 11.56
C PRO A 91 -2.09 -19.44 13.02
N TYR A 92 -1.19 -18.50 13.27
CA TYR A 92 -1.03 -17.94 14.59
C TYR A 92 -1.70 -16.55 14.64
N ASP A 93 -2.40 -16.31 15.75
CA ASP A 93 -3.23 -15.12 15.90
C ASP A 93 -2.46 -13.84 16.23
N ASP A 94 -1.15 -13.92 16.47
CA ASP A 94 -0.38 -12.77 16.97
C ASP A 94 0.35 -11.99 15.86
N ASP A 95 0.31 -10.66 15.95
CA ASP A 95 0.99 -9.74 15.03
C ASP A 95 2.52 -9.69 15.24
N THR A 96 3.00 -10.36 16.29
CA THR A 96 4.39 -10.35 16.76
C THR A 96 5.30 -11.40 16.10
N LEU A 97 4.75 -12.28 15.25
CA LEU A 97 5.37 -13.57 14.91
C LEU A 97 6.43 -13.59 13.82
N ALA A 98 6.80 -12.44 13.24
CA ALA A 98 8.07 -12.35 12.53
C ALA A 98 9.01 -11.47 13.34
N PRO A 99 9.68 -12.02 14.39
CA PRO A 99 10.63 -11.24 15.15
C PRO A 99 11.76 -10.74 14.24
N GLY A 100 12.20 -9.52 14.48
CA GLY A 100 13.31 -8.90 13.76
C GLY A 100 12.91 -7.86 12.72
N SER A 101 13.92 -7.08 12.32
CA SER A 101 13.85 -5.96 11.38
C SER A 101 14.19 -6.36 9.94
N SER A 102 14.27 -7.66 9.65
CA SER A 102 14.62 -8.13 8.31
C SER A 102 13.52 -7.84 7.30
N VAL A 103 13.92 -7.75 6.03
CA VAL A 103 13.00 -7.52 4.92
C VAL A 103 11.93 -8.62 4.88
N ASP A 104 12.31 -9.89 5.02
CA ASP A 104 11.32 -10.99 4.99
C ASP A 104 10.37 -10.96 6.19
N SER A 105 10.87 -10.65 7.38
CA SER A 105 10.02 -10.52 8.58
C SER A 105 9.00 -9.39 8.41
N ARG A 106 9.41 -8.23 7.89
CA ARG A 106 8.52 -7.09 7.59
C ARG A 106 7.50 -7.43 6.50
N LEU A 107 7.92 -8.07 5.40
CA LEU A 107 7.03 -8.54 4.34
C LEU A 107 6.00 -9.54 4.88
N CYS A 108 6.40 -10.45 5.78
CA CYS A 108 5.52 -11.41 6.41
C CYS A 108 4.47 -10.76 7.31
N ARG A 109 4.86 -9.77 8.16
CA ARG A 109 3.90 -9.00 8.98
C ARG A 109 2.92 -8.24 8.10
N ALA A 110 3.41 -7.57 7.06
CA ALA A 110 2.56 -6.88 6.10
C ALA A 110 1.55 -7.83 5.41
N GLU A 111 1.97 -9.05 5.04
CA GLU A 111 1.07 -10.07 4.48
C GLU A 111 -0.03 -10.47 5.47
N ASN A 112 0.30 -10.61 6.77
CA ASN A 112 -0.69 -10.92 7.80
C ASN A 112 -1.70 -9.77 7.99
N TYR A 113 -1.21 -8.53 8.04
CA TYR A 113 -2.06 -7.34 8.17
C TYR A 113 -3.02 -7.20 6.99
N MET A 114 -2.55 -7.44 5.76
CA MET A 114 -3.41 -7.42 4.57
C MET A 114 -4.52 -8.48 4.61
N LYS A 115 -4.22 -9.70 5.09
CA LYS A 115 -5.23 -10.76 5.29
C LYS A 115 -6.30 -10.35 6.30
N ARG A 116 -5.92 -9.59 7.32
CA ARG A 116 -6.80 -9.08 8.40
C ARG A 116 -7.47 -7.75 8.06
N ALA A 117 -7.39 -7.28 6.81
CA ALA A 117 -7.92 -5.99 6.39
C ALA A 117 -7.32 -4.75 7.09
N ARG A 118 -6.14 -4.89 7.70
CA ARG A 118 -5.39 -3.83 8.40
C ARG A 118 -4.38 -3.18 7.46
N VAL A 119 -4.88 -2.37 6.51
CA VAL A 119 -4.05 -1.75 5.47
C VAL A 119 -3.08 -0.72 6.06
N GLU A 120 -3.53 0.01 7.09
CA GLU A 120 -2.74 1.00 7.81
C GLU A 120 -1.45 0.40 8.41
N ASP A 121 -1.58 -0.78 9.04
CA ASP A 121 -0.45 -1.48 9.65
C ASP A 121 0.49 -2.07 8.59
N ALA A 122 -0.05 -2.60 7.50
CA ALA A 122 0.75 -3.08 6.36
C ALA A 122 1.58 -1.94 5.73
N VAL A 123 1.00 -0.74 5.59
CA VAL A 123 1.71 0.44 5.08
C VAL A 123 2.86 0.84 6.01
N ARG A 124 2.65 0.81 7.33
CA ARG A 124 3.69 1.12 8.32
C ARG A 124 4.87 0.16 8.20
N GLU A 125 4.61 -1.15 8.20
CA GLU A 125 5.67 -2.18 8.07
C GLU A 125 6.48 -2.05 6.78
N LEU A 126 5.80 -1.87 5.64
CA LEU A 126 6.48 -1.76 4.36
C LEU A 126 7.22 -0.43 4.19
N SER A 127 6.80 0.62 4.90
CA SER A 127 7.47 1.92 4.85
C SER A 127 8.86 1.88 5.47
N GLU A 128 9.09 0.97 6.42
CA GLU A 128 10.39 0.79 7.08
C GLU A 128 11.39 -0.02 6.24
N LEU A 129 10.96 -0.65 5.14
CA LEU A 129 11.88 -1.35 4.25
C LEU A 129 12.93 -0.40 3.67
N GLU A 130 14.11 -0.93 3.38
CA GLU A 130 15.23 -0.17 2.81
C GLU A 130 15.75 -0.82 1.52
N GLY A 131 16.46 -0.03 0.72
CA GLY A 131 17.11 -0.50 -0.51
C GLY A 131 16.14 -0.85 -1.64
N VAL A 132 16.49 -1.87 -2.44
CA VAL A 132 15.71 -2.27 -3.63
C VAL A 132 14.32 -2.86 -3.28
N PRO A 133 14.16 -3.65 -2.21
CA PRO A 133 12.81 -4.06 -1.78
C PRO A 133 11.89 -2.86 -1.53
N ARG A 134 12.43 -1.75 -1.00
CA ARG A 134 11.67 -0.52 -0.74
C ARG A 134 11.21 0.20 -2.01
N SER A 135 12.02 0.19 -3.07
CA SER A 135 11.66 0.77 -4.37
C SER A 135 10.65 -0.09 -5.12
N ILE A 136 10.60 -1.41 -4.87
CA ILE A 136 9.58 -2.27 -5.47
C ILE A 136 8.22 -2.02 -4.80
N VAL A 137 8.19 -1.83 -3.48
CA VAL A 137 6.93 -1.58 -2.75
C VAL A 137 6.44 -0.13 -2.81
N SER A 138 7.22 0.82 -3.35
CA SER A 138 6.88 2.24 -3.33
C SER A 138 5.55 2.54 -4.01
N ASP A 139 5.35 1.96 -5.18
CA ASP A 139 4.18 2.24 -6.02
C ASP A 139 2.91 1.72 -5.37
N TRP A 140 3.02 0.57 -4.69
CA TRP A 140 1.93 0.02 -3.90
C TRP A 140 1.66 0.87 -2.65
N LEU A 141 2.72 1.31 -1.95
CA LEU A 141 2.61 2.17 -0.76
C LEU A 141 1.90 3.49 -1.08
N GLU A 142 2.18 4.10 -2.23
CA GLU A 142 1.52 5.33 -2.66
C GLU A 142 0.01 5.12 -2.82
N GLN A 143 -0.40 4.08 -3.55
CA GLN A 143 -1.82 3.75 -3.75
C GLN A 143 -2.53 3.35 -2.45
N ALA A 144 -1.84 2.63 -1.56
CA ALA A 144 -2.38 2.29 -0.26
C ALA A 144 -2.62 3.55 0.59
N ARG A 145 -1.72 4.54 0.54
CA ARG A 145 -1.94 5.86 1.17
C ARG A 145 -3.12 6.60 0.51
N SER A 146 -3.21 6.54 -0.82
CA SER A 146 -4.43 6.79 -1.63
C SER A 146 -5.71 6.38 -0.94
N TYR A 147 -5.82 5.07 -0.84
CA TYR A 147 -6.97 4.39 -0.27
C TYR A 147 -7.25 4.81 1.17
N LEU A 148 -6.22 4.96 2.01
CA LEU A 148 -6.38 5.34 3.42
C LEU A 148 -6.87 6.77 3.62
N VAL A 149 -6.44 7.72 2.78
CA VAL A 149 -6.94 9.10 2.82
C VAL A 149 -8.44 9.10 2.50
N VAL A 150 -8.84 8.38 1.46
CA VAL A 150 -10.24 8.31 1.01
C VAL A 150 -11.12 7.59 2.01
N LYS A 151 -10.61 6.55 2.67
CA LYS A 151 -11.33 5.81 3.72
C LYS A 151 -11.55 6.66 4.99
N ARG A 152 -10.69 7.66 5.24
CA ARG A 152 -10.76 8.53 6.43
C ARG A 152 -11.50 9.84 6.18
N ALA A 153 -11.67 10.24 4.92
CA ALA A 153 -12.45 11.40 4.50
C ALA A 153 -13.96 11.11 4.57
#